data_AF-A0A7W8KHF0-F1
#
_entry.id   AF-A0A7W8KHF0-F1
#
_cell.length_a   1.000
_cell.length_b   1.000
_cell.length_c   1.000
_cell.angle_alpha   90.00
_cell.angle_beta   90.00
_cell.angle_gamma   90.00
#
_symmetry.space_group_name_H-M   'P 1'
#
loop_
_entity.id
_entity.type
_entity.pdbx_description
1 polymer ?
#
loop_
_entity_poly.entity_id
_entity_poly.type
_entity_poly.pdbx_seq_one_letter_code
_entity_poly.pdbx_strand_id
1 'polypeptide(L)'
;MRTLTLLLTLTLAPGTLAAAAPAPADVHLGGPAFSALAADSYRRATLDGTFSAWLSAAYTRTGKPLAGGQTLSAALDARRAQVQAASGAERDKLALDTAAWAHAFVKAAVPRFSLERGYEFASIPKYGERQCLLQSTIIAALLQRAGLNAGLVMVWKSLSGQESNLGHVTSVVRLSTGDVQVDASEPTPTAKHQGLLAWVDGGWRFVTPTFDGDVMTTYVRTDGRGSVPAAKLGFLSLAYIRSQYDYYRAERTVGGVLGTGSGRSTPDGLKTSEALLRQSLQEEPGNPLAASVLGTVLRKQGRDDDARAQYRKAAALYTAAGHMPAGMTANLAWANGTGHLHLPSVLATLFARR
;
A
#
# COMPACT_ATOMS: atom_id res chain seq x y z
N MET A 1 36.59 26.45 54.82
CA MET A 1 36.73 25.94 53.44
C MET A 1 35.41 25.24 53.09
N ARG A 2 34.72 25.73 52.05
CA ARG A 2 33.35 25.29 51.69
C ARG A 2 33.37 23.91 51.03
N THR A 3 32.53 23.00 51.52
CA THR A 3 32.20 21.70 50.94
C THR A 3 31.41 21.89 49.65
N LEU A 4 31.95 21.40 48.53
CA LEU A 4 31.29 21.37 47.23
C LEU A 4 30.39 20.13 47.14
N THR A 5 29.08 20.33 47.10
CA THR A 5 28.11 19.26 46.83
C THR A 5 28.04 19.06 45.31
N LEU A 6 28.50 17.90 44.83
CA LEU A 6 28.43 17.51 43.43
C LEU A 6 27.00 17.05 43.10
N LEU A 7 26.22 17.90 42.42
CA LEU A 7 24.93 17.49 41.85
C LEU A 7 25.18 16.66 40.59
N LEU A 8 24.88 15.36 40.66
CA LEU A 8 24.85 14.46 39.51
C LEU A 8 23.53 14.68 38.75
N THR A 9 23.55 15.42 37.65
CA THR A 9 22.40 15.54 36.74
C THR A 9 22.30 14.28 35.88
N LEU A 10 21.39 13.39 36.25
CA LEU A 10 21.04 12.22 35.46
C LEU A 10 20.29 12.69 34.19
N THR A 11 20.98 12.80 33.06
CA THR A 11 20.34 13.03 31.76
C THR A 11 19.67 11.73 31.32
N LEU A 12 18.38 11.58 31.64
CA LEU A 12 17.51 10.57 31.02
C LEU A 12 17.48 10.84 29.51
N ALA A 13 18.10 9.94 28.74
CA ALA A 13 17.88 9.89 27.30
C ALA A 13 16.37 9.77 27.05
N PRO A 14 15.79 10.52 26.08
CA PRO A 14 14.38 10.37 25.76
C PRO A 14 14.17 8.93 25.29
N GLY A 15 13.47 8.14 26.10
CA GLY A 15 12.96 6.85 25.67
C GLY A 15 12.15 7.08 24.41
N THR A 16 12.51 6.42 23.32
CA THR A 16 11.72 6.41 22.10
C THR A 16 10.37 5.81 22.44
N LEU A 17 9.39 6.67 22.74
CA LEU A 17 7.99 6.29 22.80
C LEU A 17 7.70 5.60 21.47
N ALA A 18 7.37 4.30 21.52
CA ALA A 18 6.92 3.58 20.34
C ALA A 18 5.77 4.38 19.73
N ALA A 19 5.91 4.77 18.46
CA ALA A 19 4.86 5.50 17.77
C ALA A 19 3.55 4.72 17.91
N ALA A 20 2.48 5.40 18.34
CA ALA A 20 1.16 4.79 18.43
C ALA A 20 0.80 4.16 17.08
N ALA A 21 0.20 2.97 17.11
CA ALA A 21 -0.23 2.30 15.90
C ALA A 21 -1.12 3.26 15.09
N PRO A 22 -0.83 3.50 13.81
CA PRO A 22 -1.69 4.34 13.01
C PRO A 22 -3.06 3.66 12.94
N ALA A 23 -4.12 4.46 13.08
CA ALA A 23 -5.47 3.94 12.94
C ALA A 23 -5.62 3.26 11.56
N PRO A 24 -6.14 2.02 11.50
CA PRO A 24 -6.49 1.40 10.22
C PRO A 24 -7.38 2.32 9.39
N ALA A 25 -7.18 2.33 8.08
CA ALA A 25 -7.98 3.18 7.21
C ALA A 25 -9.46 2.80 7.26
N ASP A 26 -10.31 3.76 7.62
CA ASP A 26 -11.76 3.65 7.43
C ASP A 26 -12.12 4.12 6.02
N VAL A 27 -12.19 3.17 5.09
CA VAL A 27 -12.51 3.36 3.67
C VAL A 27 -13.89 2.82 3.32
N HIS A 28 -14.82 2.70 4.27
CA HIS A 28 -16.15 2.15 3.99
C HIS A 28 -16.84 2.94 2.86
N LEU A 29 -17.59 2.22 2.02
CA LEU A 29 -18.34 2.84 0.93
C LEU A 29 -19.32 3.90 1.48
N GLY A 30 -19.23 5.12 0.96
CA GLY A 30 -20.01 6.27 1.45
C GLY A 30 -19.31 7.08 2.55
N GLY A 31 -18.17 6.61 3.07
CA GLY A 31 -17.37 7.32 4.05
C GLY A 31 -16.54 8.46 3.44
N PRO A 32 -16.04 9.41 4.26
CA PRO A 32 -15.30 10.57 3.79
C PRO A 32 -13.97 10.21 3.13
N ALA A 33 -13.24 9.24 3.66
CA ALA A 33 -11.94 8.84 3.11
C ALA A 33 -12.06 8.21 1.72
N PHE A 34 -12.99 7.25 1.57
CA PHE A 34 -13.29 6.62 0.27
C PHE A 34 -13.75 7.67 -0.76
N SER A 35 -14.66 8.56 -0.35
CA SER A 35 -15.17 9.63 -1.22
C SER A 35 -14.06 10.59 -1.65
N ALA A 36 -13.14 10.93 -0.74
CA ALA A 36 -12.00 11.79 -1.06
C ALA A 36 -11.01 11.15 -2.04
N LEU A 37 -10.69 9.86 -1.85
CA LEU A 37 -9.82 9.11 -2.77
C LEU A 37 -10.42 9.07 -4.19
N ALA A 38 -11.72 8.77 -4.30
CA ALA A 38 -12.42 8.76 -5.57
C ALA A 38 -12.52 10.15 -6.20
N ALA A 39 -12.83 11.19 -5.42
CA ALA A 39 -12.97 12.56 -5.90
C ALA A 39 -11.64 13.14 -6.40
N ASP A 40 -10.51 12.84 -5.74
CA ASP A 40 -9.18 13.22 -6.24
C ASP A 40 -8.87 12.56 -7.59
N SER A 41 -9.16 11.26 -7.72
CA SER A 41 -9.02 10.53 -8.99
C SER A 41 -9.87 11.15 -10.11
N TYR A 42 -11.14 11.45 -9.84
CA TYR A 42 -12.07 12.05 -10.81
C TYR A 42 -11.63 13.46 -11.23
N ARG A 43 -11.20 14.29 -10.28
CA ARG A 43 -10.71 15.66 -10.55
C ARG A 43 -9.50 15.65 -11.47
N ARG A 44 -8.53 14.77 -11.20
CA ARG A 44 -7.33 14.60 -12.05
C ARG A 44 -7.66 14.11 -13.44
N ALA A 45 -8.73 13.34 -13.57
CA ALA A 45 -9.22 12.83 -14.84
C ALA A 45 -10.23 13.77 -15.53
N THR A 46 -10.58 14.92 -14.94
CA THR A 46 -11.66 15.80 -15.43
C THR A 46 -12.94 15.01 -15.72
N LEU A 47 -13.37 14.19 -14.74
CA LEU A 47 -14.55 13.33 -14.84
C LEU A 47 -15.64 13.83 -13.88
N ASP A 48 -16.87 13.94 -14.39
CA ASP A 48 -18.04 14.31 -13.61
C ASP A 48 -18.63 13.15 -12.81
N GLY A 49 -19.50 13.48 -11.84
CA GLY A 49 -20.23 12.52 -11.03
C GLY A 49 -19.41 11.96 -9.86
N THR A 50 -19.82 10.80 -9.35
CA THR A 50 -19.15 10.13 -8.23
C THR A 50 -18.92 8.65 -8.50
N PHE A 51 -17.86 8.10 -7.94
CA PHE A 51 -17.60 6.66 -8.03
C PHE A 51 -18.69 5.84 -7.33
N SER A 52 -19.26 6.32 -6.22
CA SER A 52 -20.35 5.63 -5.51
C SER A 52 -21.62 5.51 -6.37
N ALA A 53 -21.95 6.54 -7.17
CA ALA A 53 -23.04 6.46 -8.12
C ALA A 53 -22.75 5.43 -9.23
N TRP A 54 -21.53 5.44 -9.79
CA TRP A 54 -21.11 4.45 -10.78
C TRP A 54 -21.19 3.02 -10.23
N LEU A 55 -20.69 2.78 -9.01
CA LEU A 55 -20.67 1.47 -8.38
C LEU A 55 -22.08 0.96 -8.07
N SER A 56 -22.99 1.86 -7.67
CA SER A 56 -24.41 1.53 -7.47
C SER A 56 -25.07 1.08 -8.77
N ALA A 57 -24.83 1.79 -9.88
CA ALA A 57 -25.33 1.38 -11.19
C ALA A 57 -24.70 0.05 -11.66
N ALA A 58 -23.42 -0.18 -11.35
CA ALA A 58 -22.74 -1.43 -11.65
C ALA A 58 -23.33 -2.62 -10.87
N TYR A 59 -23.75 -2.42 -9.62
CA TYR A 59 -24.46 -3.45 -8.84
C TYR A 59 -25.76 -3.88 -9.55
N THR A 60 -26.62 -2.93 -9.92
CA THR A 60 -27.86 -3.22 -10.65
C THR A 60 -27.58 -3.93 -11.98
N ARG A 61 -26.58 -3.47 -12.74
CA ARG A 61 -26.21 -4.06 -14.05
C ARG A 61 -25.66 -5.48 -13.94
N THR A 62 -24.83 -5.77 -12.93
CA THR A 62 -24.20 -7.08 -12.78
C THR A 62 -25.13 -8.13 -12.20
N GLY A 63 -26.19 -7.72 -11.51
CA GLY A 63 -27.18 -8.63 -10.92
C GLY A 63 -26.58 -9.61 -9.92
N LYS A 64 -25.51 -9.23 -9.20
CA LYS A 64 -24.88 -10.06 -8.16
C LYS A 64 -25.56 -9.81 -6.81
N PRO A 65 -26.54 -10.64 -6.39
CA PRO A 65 -27.35 -10.33 -5.22
C PRO A 65 -26.53 -10.42 -3.93
N LEU A 66 -26.83 -9.54 -2.98
CA LEU A 66 -26.38 -9.65 -1.59
C LEU A 66 -27.55 -9.35 -0.66
N ALA A 67 -27.82 -10.27 0.27
CA ALA A 67 -28.82 -10.12 1.34
C ALA A 67 -30.22 -9.65 0.86
N GLY A 68 -30.62 -9.99 -0.36
CA GLY A 68 -31.92 -9.64 -0.94
C GLY A 68 -32.10 -8.16 -1.33
N GLY A 69 -31.07 -7.32 -1.22
CA GLY A 69 -31.16 -5.89 -1.52
C GLY A 69 -31.20 -5.59 -3.02
N GLN A 70 -32.16 -4.77 -3.44
CA GLN A 70 -32.35 -4.34 -4.84
C GLN A 70 -31.35 -3.24 -5.27
N THR A 71 -30.83 -2.47 -4.31
CA THR A 71 -29.77 -1.48 -4.53
C THR A 71 -28.53 -1.87 -3.74
N LEU A 72 -27.36 -1.37 -4.16
CA LEU A 72 -26.10 -1.65 -3.46
C LEU A 72 -26.16 -1.23 -1.99
N SER A 73 -26.74 -0.06 -1.69
CA SER A 73 -26.89 0.41 -0.29
C SER A 73 -27.79 -0.54 0.49
N ALA A 74 -28.99 -0.85 -0.02
CA ALA A 74 -29.93 -1.72 0.68
C ALA A 74 -29.34 -3.11 0.94
N ALA A 75 -28.59 -3.65 -0.02
CA ALA A 75 -27.90 -4.93 0.12
C ALA A 75 -26.83 -4.92 1.22
N LEU A 76 -25.98 -3.88 1.25
CA LEU A 76 -24.94 -3.74 2.25
C LEU A 76 -25.52 -3.43 3.65
N ASP A 77 -26.59 -2.64 3.72
CA ASP A 77 -27.28 -2.32 4.97
C ASP A 77 -27.96 -3.56 5.57
N ALA A 78 -28.62 -4.36 4.74
CA ALA A 78 -29.19 -5.65 5.15
C ALA A 78 -28.11 -6.63 5.61
N ARG A 79 -27.00 -6.75 4.87
CA ARG A 79 -25.86 -7.59 5.29
C ARG A 79 -25.23 -7.09 6.59
N ARG A 80 -25.11 -5.78 6.78
CA ARG A 80 -24.63 -5.19 8.03
C ARG A 80 -25.50 -5.57 9.22
N ALA A 81 -26.82 -5.51 9.07
CA ALA A 81 -27.76 -5.94 10.11
C ALA A 81 -27.58 -7.44 10.45
N GLN A 82 -27.43 -8.31 9.45
CA GLN A 82 -27.14 -9.74 9.65
C GLN A 82 -25.82 -9.95 10.42
N VAL A 83 -24.75 -9.26 10.02
CA VAL A 83 -23.44 -9.34 10.65
C VAL A 83 -23.49 -8.85 12.11
N GLN A 84 -24.24 -7.79 12.39
CA GLN A 84 -24.41 -7.25 13.75
C GLN A 84 -25.21 -8.17 14.67
N ALA A 85 -26.17 -8.93 14.13
CA ALA A 85 -26.96 -9.89 14.89
C ALA A 85 -26.22 -11.22 15.15
N ALA A 86 -25.26 -11.58 14.29
CA ALA A 86 -24.52 -12.83 14.38
C ALA A 86 -23.29 -12.75 15.30
N SER A 87 -22.87 -13.90 15.82
CA SER A 87 -21.63 -14.07 16.59
C SER A 87 -20.91 -15.38 16.24
N GLY A 88 -19.65 -15.52 16.66
CA GLY A 88 -18.86 -16.75 16.44
C GLY A 88 -18.84 -17.22 14.98
N ALA A 89 -19.04 -18.52 14.79
CA ALA A 89 -18.98 -19.16 13.47
C ALA A 89 -20.02 -18.63 12.47
N GLU A 90 -21.20 -18.17 12.93
CA GLU A 90 -22.20 -17.58 12.03
C GLU A 90 -21.73 -16.23 11.49
N ARG A 91 -21.14 -15.40 12.34
CA ARG A 91 -20.56 -14.11 11.92
C ARG A 91 -19.40 -14.32 10.95
N ASP A 92 -18.55 -15.31 11.20
CA ASP A 92 -17.44 -15.65 10.31
C ASP A 92 -17.92 -16.17 8.96
N LYS A 93 -18.98 -16.99 8.95
CA LYS A 93 -19.63 -17.42 7.70
C LYS A 93 -20.18 -16.23 6.91
N LEU A 94 -20.88 -15.30 7.56
CA LEU A 94 -21.36 -14.09 6.89
C LEU A 94 -20.21 -13.25 6.33
N ALA A 95 -19.08 -13.16 7.05
CA ALA A 95 -17.89 -12.46 6.58
C ALA A 95 -17.30 -13.10 5.32
N LEU A 96 -17.15 -14.42 5.31
CA LEU A 96 -16.65 -15.19 4.17
C LEU A 96 -17.58 -15.11 2.96
N ASP A 97 -18.90 -15.21 3.18
CA ASP A 97 -19.91 -15.06 2.13
C ASP A 97 -19.86 -13.65 1.50
N THR A 98 -19.69 -12.61 2.32
CA THR A 98 -19.56 -11.23 1.81
C THR A 98 -18.24 -11.01 1.09
N ALA A 99 -17.13 -11.61 1.56
CA ALA A 99 -15.85 -11.60 0.86
C ALA A 99 -15.94 -12.25 -0.53
N ALA A 100 -16.54 -13.44 -0.61
CA ALA A 100 -16.77 -14.14 -1.87
C ALA A 100 -17.68 -13.33 -2.82
N TRP A 101 -18.75 -12.72 -2.29
CA TRP A 101 -19.60 -11.83 -3.07
C TRP A 101 -18.84 -10.60 -3.58
N ALA A 102 -18.07 -9.92 -2.73
CA ALA A 102 -17.36 -8.70 -3.11
C ALA A 102 -16.33 -8.96 -4.23
N HIS A 103 -15.61 -10.08 -4.13
CA HIS A 103 -14.74 -10.57 -5.20
C HIS A 103 -15.51 -10.78 -6.51
N ALA A 104 -16.58 -11.57 -6.47
CA ALA A 104 -17.36 -11.89 -7.66
C ALA A 104 -18.01 -10.64 -8.28
N PHE A 105 -18.49 -9.72 -7.46
CA PHE A 105 -19.08 -8.45 -7.88
C PHE A 105 -18.04 -7.56 -8.56
N VAL A 106 -16.87 -7.33 -7.95
CA VAL A 106 -15.83 -6.47 -8.54
C VAL A 106 -15.32 -7.05 -9.86
N LYS A 107 -15.11 -8.37 -9.95
CA LYS A 107 -14.70 -9.02 -11.21
C LYS A 107 -15.77 -8.92 -12.30
N ALA A 108 -17.05 -9.04 -11.95
CA ALA A 108 -18.14 -8.88 -12.89
C ALA A 108 -18.33 -7.42 -13.34
N ALA A 109 -18.15 -6.46 -12.42
CA ALA A 109 -18.31 -5.04 -12.70
C ALA A 109 -17.17 -4.48 -13.56
N VAL A 110 -15.95 -5.00 -13.38
CA VAL A 110 -14.73 -4.53 -14.06
C VAL A 110 -13.88 -5.75 -14.47
N PRO A 111 -14.14 -6.37 -15.62
CA PRO A 111 -13.46 -7.62 -15.98
C PRO A 111 -12.00 -7.43 -16.42
N ARG A 112 -11.63 -6.26 -16.96
CA ARG A 112 -10.29 -6.04 -17.50
C ARG A 112 -9.29 -5.62 -16.43
N PHE A 113 -8.12 -6.25 -16.45
CA PHE A 113 -6.98 -5.90 -15.59
C PHE A 113 -5.94 -5.12 -16.40
N SER A 114 -5.40 -4.04 -15.82
CA SER A 114 -4.43 -3.16 -16.47
C SER A 114 -3.41 -2.65 -15.46
N LEU A 115 -2.15 -3.07 -15.62
CA LEU A 115 -1.05 -2.56 -14.78
C LEU A 115 -0.75 -1.08 -15.07
N GLU A 116 -1.09 -0.58 -16.25
CA GLU A 116 -0.75 0.79 -16.64
C GLU A 116 -1.72 1.84 -16.14
N ARG A 117 -3.02 1.53 -16.10
CA ARG A 117 -4.07 2.51 -15.80
C ARG A 117 -5.01 2.08 -14.68
N GLY A 118 -5.11 0.79 -14.38
CA GLY A 118 -6.20 0.24 -13.55
C GLY A 118 -6.16 0.62 -12.07
N TYR A 119 -5.18 1.39 -11.61
CA TYR A 119 -5.01 1.76 -10.21
C TYR A 119 -5.87 2.97 -9.79
N GLU A 120 -6.47 3.73 -10.73
CA GLU A 120 -7.29 4.93 -10.46
C GLU A 120 -8.80 4.65 -10.49
N PHE A 121 -9.57 5.25 -9.58
CA PHE A 121 -11.04 5.18 -9.61
C PHE A 121 -11.62 5.62 -10.94
N ALA A 122 -11.07 6.67 -11.56
CA ALA A 122 -11.50 7.18 -12.86
C ALA A 122 -11.22 6.21 -14.03
N SER A 123 -10.32 5.23 -13.87
CA SER A 123 -10.02 4.25 -14.92
C SER A 123 -11.15 3.24 -15.13
N ILE A 124 -11.95 2.99 -14.10
CA ILE A 124 -13.11 2.12 -14.18
C ILE A 124 -14.20 2.68 -15.13
N PRO A 125 -14.75 3.89 -14.91
CA PRO A 125 -15.76 4.44 -15.81
C PRO A 125 -15.19 4.80 -17.20
N LYS A 126 -13.92 5.21 -17.30
CA LYS A 126 -13.32 5.58 -18.60
C LYS A 126 -12.90 4.38 -19.45
N TYR A 127 -12.28 3.39 -18.81
CA TYR A 127 -11.61 2.29 -19.52
C TYR A 127 -12.10 0.92 -19.09
N GLY A 128 -12.97 0.80 -18.08
CA GLY A 128 -13.42 -0.51 -17.57
C GLY A 128 -12.25 -1.37 -17.09
N GLU A 129 -11.21 -0.74 -16.53
CA GLU A 129 -9.96 -1.38 -16.12
C GLU A 129 -9.75 -1.25 -14.61
N ARG A 130 -9.22 -2.32 -14.00
CA ARG A 130 -8.80 -2.37 -12.59
C ARG A 130 -7.37 -2.89 -12.45
N GLN A 131 -6.80 -2.64 -11.28
CA GLN A 131 -5.50 -3.12 -10.81
C GLN A 131 -5.62 -3.43 -9.31
N CYS A 132 -4.62 -4.10 -8.74
CA CYS A 132 -4.68 -4.61 -7.36
C CYS A 132 -4.96 -3.55 -6.30
N LEU A 133 -4.38 -2.35 -6.35
CA LEU A 133 -4.65 -1.30 -5.36
C LEU A 133 -6.12 -0.89 -5.37
N LEU A 134 -6.65 -0.56 -6.55
CA LEU A 134 -8.01 -0.05 -6.69
C LEU A 134 -9.04 -1.12 -6.33
N GLN A 135 -8.90 -2.33 -6.87
CA GLN A 135 -9.87 -3.40 -6.62
C GLN A 135 -9.90 -3.77 -5.13
N SER A 136 -8.74 -3.84 -4.46
CA SER A 136 -8.68 -4.18 -3.04
C SER A 136 -9.24 -3.06 -2.19
N THR A 137 -9.02 -1.80 -2.58
CA THR A 137 -9.65 -0.64 -1.92
C THR A 137 -11.17 -0.70 -2.02
N ILE A 138 -11.72 -1.06 -3.19
CA ILE A 138 -13.17 -1.24 -3.38
C ILE A 138 -13.69 -2.42 -2.56
N ILE A 139 -12.99 -3.57 -2.55
CA ILE A 139 -13.40 -4.74 -1.76
C ILE A 139 -13.40 -4.38 -0.26
N ALA A 140 -12.33 -3.76 0.25
CA ALA A 140 -12.28 -3.32 1.64
C ALA A 140 -13.41 -2.34 1.97
N ALA A 141 -13.72 -1.39 1.08
CA ALA A 141 -14.81 -0.44 1.26
C ALA A 141 -16.19 -1.12 1.36
N LEU A 142 -16.44 -2.14 0.54
CA LEU A 142 -17.67 -2.93 0.58
C LEU A 142 -17.77 -3.75 1.87
N LEU A 143 -16.68 -4.41 2.29
CA LEU A 143 -16.64 -5.21 3.52
C LEU A 143 -16.84 -4.34 4.77
N GLN A 144 -16.16 -3.19 4.84
CA GLN A 144 -16.32 -2.25 5.95
C GLN A 144 -17.75 -1.66 5.99
N ARG A 145 -18.35 -1.35 4.83
CA ARG A 145 -19.75 -0.88 4.78
C ARG A 145 -20.72 -1.94 5.31
N ALA A 146 -20.45 -3.21 5.02
CA ALA A 146 -21.17 -4.37 5.55
C ALA A 146 -20.89 -4.65 7.05
N GLY A 147 -20.12 -3.82 7.75
CA GLY A 147 -19.86 -3.96 9.19
C GLY A 147 -18.79 -4.99 9.56
N LEU A 148 -17.96 -5.40 8.60
CA LEU A 148 -16.86 -6.33 8.81
C LEU A 148 -15.57 -5.59 9.15
N ASN A 149 -14.73 -6.22 9.98
CA ASN A 149 -13.39 -5.74 10.25
C ASN A 149 -12.49 -6.12 9.07
N ALA A 150 -12.28 -5.19 8.16
CA ALA A 150 -11.50 -5.41 6.94
C ALA A 150 -10.56 -4.23 6.68
N GLY A 151 -9.51 -4.46 5.91
CA GLY A 151 -8.57 -3.43 5.51
C GLY A 151 -7.63 -3.90 4.41
N LEU A 152 -6.53 -3.18 4.23
CA LEU A 152 -5.54 -3.46 3.20
C LEU A 152 -4.21 -3.84 3.83
N VAL A 153 -3.43 -4.63 3.10
CA VAL A 153 -2.00 -4.92 3.35
C VAL A 153 -1.25 -4.89 2.02
N MET A 154 0.04 -4.58 2.06
CA MET A 154 0.88 -4.76 0.87
C MET A 154 1.36 -6.20 0.79
N VAL A 155 1.69 -6.66 -0.41
CA VAL A 155 2.19 -8.01 -0.68
C VAL A 155 3.61 -7.92 -1.24
N TRP A 156 4.55 -8.58 -0.59
CA TRP A 156 5.95 -8.69 -1.05
C TRP A 156 6.29 -10.08 -1.55
N LYS A 157 5.50 -11.10 -1.22
CA LYS A 157 5.68 -12.46 -1.76
C LYS A 157 4.33 -13.03 -2.18
N SER A 158 4.19 -13.34 -3.47
CA SER A 158 2.95 -13.80 -4.09
C SER A 158 2.53 -15.19 -3.59
N LEU A 159 1.38 -15.69 -4.06
CA LEU A 159 0.93 -17.04 -3.75
C LEU A 159 1.80 -18.13 -4.41
N SER A 160 2.49 -17.80 -5.50
CA SER A 160 3.47 -18.67 -6.16
C SER A 160 4.88 -18.53 -5.58
N GLY A 161 5.05 -17.72 -4.54
CA GLY A 161 6.34 -17.49 -3.88
C GLY A 161 7.23 -16.48 -4.58
N GLN A 162 6.76 -15.81 -5.64
CA GLN A 162 7.52 -14.76 -6.31
C GLN A 162 7.60 -13.51 -5.45
N GLU A 163 8.80 -12.98 -5.26
CA GLU A 163 9.02 -11.76 -4.52
C GLU A 163 8.81 -10.51 -5.38
N SER A 164 8.27 -9.46 -4.77
CA SER A 164 8.10 -8.14 -5.36
C SER A 164 8.62 -7.07 -4.41
N ASN A 165 8.83 -5.86 -4.92
CA ASN A 165 9.21 -4.68 -4.14
C ASN A 165 8.01 -3.98 -3.49
N LEU A 166 6.96 -4.71 -3.07
CA LEU A 166 5.68 -4.17 -2.58
C LEU A 166 4.79 -3.53 -3.67
N GLY A 167 4.91 -3.97 -4.92
CA GLY A 167 4.06 -3.50 -6.02
C GLY A 167 2.66 -4.12 -6.08
N HIS A 168 2.24 -4.87 -5.05
CA HIS A 168 0.93 -5.53 -4.97
C HIS A 168 0.23 -5.20 -3.65
N VAL A 169 -1.09 -5.09 -3.70
CA VAL A 169 -1.95 -4.77 -2.54
C VAL A 169 -3.09 -5.77 -2.54
N THR A 170 -3.43 -6.28 -1.36
CA THR A 170 -4.59 -7.16 -1.19
C THR A 170 -5.47 -6.67 -0.05
N SER A 171 -6.76 -7.03 -0.11
CA SER A 171 -7.68 -6.76 1.01
C SER A 171 -7.74 -7.94 1.95
N VAL A 172 -7.99 -7.68 3.22
CA VAL A 172 -8.06 -8.70 4.27
C VAL A 172 -9.32 -8.49 5.07
N VAL A 173 -10.04 -9.58 5.38
CA VAL A 173 -11.14 -9.61 6.34
C VAL A 173 -10.73 -10.41 7.58
N ARG A 174 -11.00 -9.86 8.77
CA ARG A 174 -10.74 -10.52 10.05
C ARG A 174 -11.96 -11.32 10.49
N LEU A 175 -11.71 -12.59 10.78
CA LEU A 175 -12.62 -13.57 11.39
C LEU A 175 -12.31 -13.72 12.88
N SER A 176 -13.10 -14.52 13.59
CA SER A 176 -12.80 -14.88 14.98
C SER A 176 -11.56 -15.79 15.11
N THR A 177 -11.26 -16.57 14.07
CA THR A 177 -10.16 -17.57 14.05
C THR A 177 -8.88 -17.10 13.35
N GLY A 178 -8.92 -15.97 12.66
CA GLY A 178 -7.78 -15.48 11.89
C GLY A 178 -8.19 -14.45 10.84
N ASP A 179 -7.36 -14.29 9.82
CA ASP A 179 -7.55 -13.31 8.75
C ASP A 179 -7.61 -14.01 7.39
N VAL A 180 -8.41 -13.51 6.44
CA VAL A 180 -8.53 -14.08 5.08
C VAL A 180 -8.24 -13.01 4.05
N GLN A 181 -7.36 -13.31 3.08
CA GLN A 181 -7.07 -12.40 1.97
C GLN A 181 -8.17 -12.51 0.91
N VAL A 182 -8.63 -11.38 0.40
CA VAL A 182 -9.63 -11.29 -0.66
C VAL A 182 -9.01 -10.51 -1.83
N ASP A 183 -8.80 -11.20 -2.96
CA ASP A 183 -8.06 -10.63 -4.09
C ASP A 183 -8.72 -10.92 -5.44
N ALA A 184 -9.23 -9.87 -6.09
CA ALA A 184 -9.86 -10.00 -7.40
C ALA A 184 -8.86 -10.21 -8.55
N SER A 185 -7.55 -10.18 -8.29
CA SER A 185 -6.53 -10.63 -9.25
C SER A 185 -6.59 -12.14 -9.46
N GLU A 186 -7.01 -12.87 -8.43
CA GLU A 186 -6.99 -14.33 -8.42
C GLU A 186 -8.30 -14.94 -8.96
N PRO A 187 -8.25 -16.16 -9.53
CA PRO A 187 -9.44 -16.86 -10.00
C PRO A 187 -10.46 -17.10 -8.88
N THR A 188 -9.99 -17.52 -7.71
CA THR A 188 -10.78 -17.77 -6.50
C THR A 188 -10.86 -16.53 -5.61
N PRO A 189 -11.87 -16.42 -4.73
CA PRO A 189 -12.01 -15.27 -3.84
C PRO A 189 -10.86 -15.10 -2.86
N THR A 190 -10.39 -16.21 -2.31
CA THR A 190 -9.34 -16.26 -1.31
C THR A 190 -7.97 -16.42 -1.97
N ALA A 191 -7.03 -15.59 -1.53
CA ALA A 191 -5.63 -15.63 -1.95
C ALA A 191 -4.74 -16.09 -0.79
N LYS A 192 -3.61 -16.70 -1.13
CA LYS A 192 -2.60 -17.17 -0.15
C LYS A 192 -1.25 -16.55 -0.43
N HIS A 193 -1.19 -15.22 -0.55
CA HIS A 193 0.08 -14.54 -0.68
C HIS A 193 0.95 -14.83 0.55
N GLN A 194 2.18 -15.26 0.29
CA GLN A 194 3.08 -15.82 1.30
C GLN A 194 3.88 -14.75 2.06
N GLY A 195 3.75 -13.48 1.68
CA GLY A 195 4.48 -12.39 2.30
C GLY A 195 3.71 -11.09 2.24
N LEU A 196 3.48 -10.49 3.41
CA LEU A 196 2.74 -9.25 3.59
C LEU A 196 3.62 -8.17 4.25
N LEU A 197 3.30 -6.91 4.01
CA LEU A 197 3.73 -5.79 4.85
C LEU A 197 2.50 -5.24 5.57
N ALA A 198 2.58 -5.20 6.88
CA ALA A 198 1.50 -4.78 7.76
C ALA A 198 2.07 -4.10 9.01
N TRP A 199 1.21 -3.44 9.80
CA TRP A 199 1.64 -2.83 11.05
C TRP A 199 1.74 -3.88 12.15
N VAL A 200 2.95 -4.06 12.70
CA VAL A 200 3.24 -5.03 13.77
C VAL A 200 4.28 -4.44 14.73
N ASP A 201 3.98 -4.48 16.03
CA ASP A 201 4.82 -4.00 17.14
C ASP A 201 5.47 -2.63 16.87
N GLY A 202 4.63 -1.62 16.61
CA GLY A 202 5.07 -0.23 16.49
C GLY A 202 5.75 0.15 15.17
N GLY A 203 5.61 -0.66 14.11
CA GLY A 203 6.10 -0.28 12.79
C GLY A 203 5.54 -1.14 11.65
N TRP A 204 5.80 -0.71 10.41
CA TRP A 204 5.57 -1.53 9.21
C TRP A 204 6.57 -2.68 9.18
N ARG A 205 6.10 -3.93 9.16
CA ARG A 205 6.93 -5.13 9.16
C ARG A 205 6.57 -6.05 8.02
N PHE A 206 7.61 -6.62 7.41
CA PHE A 206 7.48 -7.77 6.55
C PHE A 206 7.17 -8.99 7.42
N VAL A 207 6.10 -9.69 7.06
CA VAL A 207 5.64 -10.88 7.76
C VAL A 207 5.26 -11.97 6.76
N THR A 208 5.35 -13.21 7.20
CA THR A 208 4.88 -14.40 6.48
C THR A 208 3.72 -15.02 7.26
N PRO A 209 2.50 -15.09 6.69
CA PRO A 209 1.39 -15.77 7.31
C PRO A 209 1.61 -17.28 7.42
N THR A 210 1.15 -17.87 8.51
CA THR A 210 0.89 -19.30 8.66
C THR A 210 -0.57 -19.55 8.33
N PHE A 211 -0.84 -20.53 7.47
CA PHE A 211 -2.20 -20.83 6.99
C PHE A 211 -2.75 -22.10 7.64
N ASP A 212 -4.02 -22.04 8.04
CA ASP A 212 -4.90 -23.20 8.22
C ASP A 212 -5.99 -23.12 7.14
N GLY A 213 -5.89 -23.99 6.13
CA GLY A 213 -6.65 -23.83 4.89
C GLY A 213 -6.35 -22.51 4.19
N ASP A 214 -7.34 -21.62 4.12
CA ASP A 214 -7.22 -20.25 3.58
C ASP A 214 -7.13 -19.17 4.68
N VAL A 215 -7.23 -19.57 5.95
CA VAL A 215 -7.19 -18.65 7.10
C VAL A 215 -5.75 -18.44 7.54
N MET A 216 -5.32 -17.17 7.61
CA MET A 216 -4.06 -16.77 8.21
C MET A 216 -4.23 -16.67 9.72
N THR A 217 -3.58 -17.55 10.47
CA THR A 217 -3.75 -17.67 11.94
C THR A 217 -2.68 -16.90 12.71
N THR A 218 -1.44 -16.95 12.22
CA THR A 218 -0.28 -16.25 12.79
C THR A 218 0.60 -15.62 11.72
N TYR A 219 1.37 -14.62 12.10
CA TYR A 219 2.28 -13.88 11.22
C TYR A 219 3.70 -13.94 11.75
N VAL A 220 4.58 -14.66 11.07
CA VAL A 220 6.01 -14.76 11.40
C VAL A 220 6.73 -13.53 10.89
N ARG A 221 7.43 -12.81 11.78
CA ARG A 221 8.19 -11.62 11.40
C ARG A 221 9.49 -12.02 10.71
N THR A 222 9.80 -11.38 9.58
CA THR A 222 11.02 -11.70 8.82
C THR A 222 12.30 -11.16 9.47
N ASP A 223 12.17 -10.27 10.46
CA ASP A 223 13.29 -9.75 11.25
C ASP A 223 13.74 -10.66 12.40
N GLY A 224 13.20 -11.88 12.48
CA GLY A 224 13.57 -12.88 13.47
C GLY A 224 13.00 -12.64 14.88
N ARG A 225 12.12 -11.63 15.07
CA ARG A 225 11.51 -11.32 16.38
C ARG A 225 10.24 -12.10 16.68
N GLY A 226 10.16 -13.35 16.22
CA GLY A 226 9.05 -14.27 16.49
C GLY A 226 7.80 -14.02 15.63
N SER A 227 6.65 -14.42 16.15
CA SER A 227 5.36 -14.34 15.45
C SER A 227 4.30 -13.62 16.27
N VAL A 228 3.34 -12.97 15.59
CA VAL A 228 2.17 -12.36 16.23
C VAL A 228 0.88 -13.07 15.81
N PRO A 229 -0.14 -13.16 16.68
CA PRO A 229 -1.44 -13.70 16.30
C PRO A 229 -2.18 -12.74 15.37
N ALA A 230 -3.15 -13.25 14.59
CA ALA A 230 -3.88 -12.44 13.63
C ALA A 230 -4.54 -11.17 14.20
N ALA A 231 -5.07 -11.26 15.44
CA ALA A 231 -5.65 -10.12 16.15
C ALA A 231 -4.68 -8.93 16.36
N LYS A 232 -3.36 -9.15 16.23
CA LYS A 232 -2.31 -8.14 16.37
C LYS A 232 -1.81 -7.58 15.05
N LEU A 233 -2.29 -8.10 13.91
CA LEU A 233 -1.99 -7.54 12.60
C LEU A 233 -2.79 -6.24 12.40
N GLY A 234 -2.09 -5.12 12.18
CA GLY A 234 -2.69 -3.85 11.79
C GLY A 234 -2.73 -3.67 10.27
N PHE A 235 -3.84 -3.15 9.76
CA PHE A 235 -4.01 -2.82 8.35
C PHE A 235 -3.38 -1.46 8.00
N LEU A 236 -3.23 -1.21 6.69
CA LEU A 236 -2.74 0.07 6.18
C LEU A 236 -3.57 1.24 6.71
N SER A 237 -2.88 2.33 7.04
CA SER A 237 -3.49 3.61 7.40
C SER A 237 -3.99 4.34 6.15
N LEU A 238 -4.85 5.34 6.33
CA LEU A 238 -5.31 6.15 5.19
C LEU A 238 -4.12 6.88 4.52
N ALA A 239 -3.16 7.34 5.31
CA ALA A 239 -1.94 7.99 4.82
C ALA A 239 -1.10 7.04 3.95
N TYR A 240 -0.93 5.78 4.38
CA TYR A 240 -0.25 4.78 3.58
C TYR A 240 -1.00 4.51 2.26
N ILE A 241 -2.33 4.40 2.29
CA ILE A 241 -3.13 4.20 1.08
C ILE A 241 -2.97 5.37 0.10
N ARG A 242 -3.07 6.62 0.57
CA ARG A 242 -2.84 7.82 -0.26
C ARG A 242 -1.44 7.83 -0.86
N SER A 243 -0.44 7.53 -0.04
CA SER A 243 0.94 7.37 -0.46
C SER A 243 1.09 6.35 -1.59
N GLN A 244 0.36 5.22 -1.55
CA GLN A 244 0.36 4.23 -2.63
C GLN A 244 -0.30 4.75 -3.91
N TYR A 245 -1.43 5.47 -3.82
CA TYR A 245 -2.01 6.10 -5.02
C TYR A 245 -1.02 7.07 -5.68
N ASP A 246 -0.35 7.92 -4.89
CA ASP A 246 0.67 8.85 -5.41
C ASP A 246 1.89 8.13 -5.97
N TYR A 247 2.30 7.01 -5.36
CA TYR A 247 3.32 6.12 -5.91
C TYR A 247 2.95 5.60 -7.30
N TYR A 248 1.75 5.03 -7.48
CA TYR A 248 1.34 4.48 -8.78
C TYR A 248 1.22 5.58 -9.84
N ARG A 249 0.72 6.77 -9.48
CA ARG A 249 0.71 7.93 -10.38
C ARG A 249 2.12 8.27 -10.85
N ALA A 250 3.10 8.26 -9.94
CA ALA A 250 4.48 8.53 -10.29
C ALA A 250 5.08 7.44 -11.19
N GLU A 251 4.86 6.17 -10.84
CA GLU A 251 5.36 5.01 -11.58
C GLU A 251 4.83 5.01 -13.02
N ARG A 252 3.54 5.33 -13.18
CA ARG A 252 2.79 5.28 -14.46
C ARG A 252 2.69 6.63 -15.18
N THR A 253 3.43 7.64 -14.71
CA THR A 253 3.55 8.92 -15.40
C THR A 253 4.06 8.69 -16.83
N VAL A 254 3.42 9.34 -17.82
CA VAL A 254 3.87 9.29 -19.21
C VAL A 254 5.29 9.83 -19.33
N GLY A 255 6.21 9.05 -19.90
CA GLY A 255 7.63 9.39 -19.92
C GLY A 255 8.31 9.39 -18.56
N GLY A 256 7.67 8.83 -17.53
CA GLY A 256 8.19 8.76 -16.17
C GLY A 256 9.29 7.73 -15.97
N VAL A 257 9.41 7.25 -14.73
CA VAL A 257 10.45 6.29 -14.33
C VAL A 257 10.47 5.02 -15.18
N LEU A 258 9.29 4.53 -15.60
CA LEU A 258 9.14 3.36 -16.47
C LEU A 258 9.08 3.69 -17.98
N GLY A 259 9.01 4.98 -18.35
CA GLY A 259 8.81 5.39 -19.74
C GLY A 259 7.42 5.07 -20.31
N THR A 260 6.42 4.86 -19.45
CA THR A 260 5.02 4.56 -19.84
C THR A 260 4.53 5.51 -20.93
N GLY A 261 3.79 4.98 -21.91
CA GLY A 261 3.20 5.73 -23.02
C GLY A 261 4.18 6.31 -24.05
N SER A 262 5.47 6.42 -23.75
CA SER A 262 6.48 7.04 -24.64
C SER A 262 7.64 6.12 -24.99
N GLY A 263 7.72 4.93 -24.38
CA GLY A 263 8.79 3.94 -24.59
C GLY A 263 10.13 4.29 -23.95
N ARG A 264 10.28 5.48 -23.36
CA ARG A 264 11.50 5.93 -22.67
C ARG A 264 11.19 6.98 -21.61
N SER A 265 12.09 7.16 -20.65
CA SER A 265 11.98 8.29 -19.72
C SER A 265 12.24 9.61 -20.45
N THR A 266 11.48 10.66 -20.12
CA THR A 266 11.63 12.04 -20.62
C THR A 266 11.91 12.99 -19.46
N PRO A 267 12.53 14.15 -19.68
CA PRO A 267 12.78 15.12 -18.60
C PRO A 267 11.50 15.53 -17.86
N ASP A 268 10.42 15.82 -18.59
CA ASP A 268 9.14 16.24 -18.00
C ASP A 268 8.43 15.11 -17.25
N GLY A 269 8.49 13.89 -17.78
CA GLY A 269 7.92 12.72 -17.13
C GLY A 269 8.67 12.37 -15.84
N LEU A 270 10.00 12.44 -15.85
CA LEU A 270 10.82 12.24 -14.64
C LEU A 270 10.57 13.32 -13.59
N LYS A 271 10.45 14.59 -14.00
CA LYS A 271 10.09 15.70 -13.08
C LYS A 271 8.73 15.47 -12.43
N THR A 272 7.75 15.00 -13.21
CA THR A 272 6.41 14.69 -12.71
C THR A 272 6.43 13.48 -11.76
N SER A 273 7.14 12.40 -12.12
CA SER A 273 7.35 11.24 -11.23
C SER A 273 8.01 11.66 -9.92
N GLU A 274 9.03 12.53 -9.94
CA GLU A 274 9.70 13.03 -8.74
C GLU A 274 8.72 13.75 -7.82
N ALA A 275 7.91 14.68 -8.36
CA ALA A 275 6.96 15.45 -7.57
C ALA A 275 5.93 14.54 -6.87
N LEU A 276 5.39 13.56 -7.59
CA LEU A 276 4.42 12.60 -7.06
C LEU A 276 5.04 11.66 -6.02
N LEU A 277 6.28 11.21 -6.20
CA LEU A 277 6.99 10.40 -5.19
C LEU A 277 7.30 11.21 -3.93
N ARG A 278 7.60 12.49 -4.07
CA ARG A 278 7.77 13.39 -2.91
C ARG A 278 6.44 13.56 -2.16
N GLN A 279 5.31 13.71 -2.86
CA GLN A 279 3.99 13.74 -2.26
C GLN A 279 3.66 12.42 -1.54
N SER A 280 3.96 11.28 -2.19
CA SER A 280 3.82 9.95 -1.60
C SER A 280 4.58 9.80 -0.27
N LEU A 281 5.80 10.33 -0.19
CA LEU A 281 6.63 10.32 1.01
C LEU A 281 6.24 11.39 2.04
N GLN A 282 5.48 12.41 1.66
CA GLN A 282 4.88 13.36 2.60
C GLN A 282 3.67 12.74 3.31
N GLU A 283 2.85 11.98 2.58
CA GLU A 283 1.73 11.21 3.15
C GLU A 283 2.26 10.11 4.09
N GLU A 284 3.24 9.33 3.63
CA GLU A 284 3.83 8.23 4.42
C GLU A 284 5.36 8.21 4.26
N PRO A 285 6.10 8.84 5.19
CA PRO A 285 7.56 8.81 5.20
C PRO A 285 8.14 7.41 5.35
N GLY A 286 7.35 6.48 5.91
CA GLY A 286 7.72 5.08 6.11
C GLY A 286 7.50 4.18 4.90
N ASN A 287 7.15 4.71 3.72
CA ASN A 287 6.92 3.91 2.50
C ASN A 287 8.27 3.59 1.80
N PRO A 288 8.80 2.36 1.95
CA PRO A 288 10.13 2.02 1.43
C PRO A 288 10.15 1.92 -0.10
N LEU A 289 9.01 1.59 -0.71
CA LEU A 289 8.86 1.48 -2.16
C LEU A 289 8.93 2.85 -2.83
N ALA A 290 8.15 3.82 -2.35
CA ALA A 290 8.22 5.20 -2.86
C ALA A 290 9.63 5.80 -2.67
N ALA A 291 10.25 5.52 -1.52
CA ALA A 291 11.62 5.97 -1.25
C ALA A 291 12.62 5.39 -2.26
N SER A 292 12.51 4.08 -2.57
CA SER A 292 13.38 3.42 -3.54
C SER A 292 13.18 3.98 -4.96
N VAL A 293 11.94 4.15 -5.39
CA VAL A 293 11.65 4.62 -6.76
C VAL A 293 12.02 6.09 -6.94
N LEU A 294 11.95 6.92 -5.88
CA LEU A 294 12.50 8.28 -5.92
C LEU A 294 14.00 8.27 -6.19
N GLY A 295 14.76 7.35 -5.58
CA GLY A 295 16.18 7.17 -5.89
C GLY A 295 16.41 6.84 -7.37
N THR A 296 15.58 5.97 -7.95
CA THR A 296 15.64 5.63 -9.38
C THR A 296 15.34 6.82 -10.28
N VAL A 297 14.35 7.64 -9.94
CA VAL A 297 14.01 8.86 -10.69
C VAL A 297 15.17 9.85 -10.65
N LEU A 298 15.72 10.13 -9.47
CA LEU A 298 16.85 11.06 -9.29
C LEU A 298 18.08 10.60 -10.08
N ARG A 299 18.38 9.31 -10.07
CA ARG A 299 19.46 8.73 -10.88
C ARG A 299 19.21 8.92 -12.38
N LYS A 300 17.99 8.68 -12.85
CA LYS A 300 17.62 8.91 -14.27
C LYS A 300 17.68 10.38 -14.69
N GLN A 301 17.56 11.31 -13.74
CA GLN A 301 17.77 12.74 -13.95
C GLN A 301 19.26 13.15 -13.88
N GLY A 302 20.19 12.22 -13.61
CA GLY A 302 21.62 12.51 -13.45
C GLY A 302 22.01 13.10 -12.08
N ARG A 303 21.10 13.09 -11.10
CA ARG A 303 21.31 13.60 -9.74
C ARG A 303 21.82 12.48 -8.82
N ASP A 304 23.02 12.01 -9.09
CA ASP A 304 23.56 10.80 -8.46
C ASP A 304 23.72 10.92 -6.94
N ASP A 305 24.19 12.05 -6.41
CA ASP A 305 24.37 12.24 -4.97
C ASP A 305 23.03 12.18 -4.21
N ASP A 306 22.00 12.83 -4.77
CA ASP A 306 20.63 12.77 -4.24
C ASP A 306 20.07 11.35 -4.32
N ALA A 307 20.30 10.65 -5.44
CA ALA A 307 19.89 9.27 -5.61
C ALA A 307 20.56 8.34 -4.59
N ARG A 308 21.86 8.50 -4.33
CA ARG A 308 22.61 7.73 -3.33
C ARG A 308 22.03 7.96 -1.94
N ALA A 309 21.81 9.22 -1.56
CA ALA A 309 21.19 9.55 -0.28
C ALA A 309 19.80 8.92 -0.15
N GLN A 310 19.01 8.97 -1.22
CA GLN A 310 17.66 8.44 -1.23
C GLN A 310 17.63 6.90 -1.19
N TYR A 311 18.52 6.21 -1.90
CA TYR A 311 18.64 4.75 -1.80
C TYR A 311 19.07 4.29 -0.41
N ARG A 312 19.96 5.02 0.27
CA ARG A 312 20.32 4.70 1.67
C ARG A 312 19.12 4.85 2.60
N LYS A 313 18.29 5.88 2.42
CA LYS A 313 17.03 6.03 3.16
C LYS A 313 16.07 4.86 2.91
N ALA A 314 15.87 4.48 1.64
CA ALA A 314 15.02 3.35 1.28
C ALA A 314 15.53 2.04 1.90
N ALA A 315 16.84 1.78 1.82
CA ALA A 315 17.46 0.61 2.45
C ALA A 315 17.27 0.58 3.97
N ALA A 316 17.38 1.72 4.64
CA ALA A 316 17.12 1.81 6.08
C ALA A 316 15.66 1.46 6.42
N LEU A 317 14.68 1.93 5.61
CA LEU A 317 13.27 1.59 5.79
C LEU A 317 13.00 0.09 5.57
N TYR A 318 13.54 -0.50 4.49
CA TYR A 318 13.43 -1.94 4.23
C TYR A 318 14.07 -2.78 5.34
N THR A 319 15.26 -2.39 5.79
CA THR A 319 15.98 -3.07 6.88
C THR A 319 15.18 -2.99 8.17
N ALA A 320 14.66 -1.80 8.51
CA ALA A 320 13.81 -1.63 9.68
C ALA A 320 12.55 -2.50 9.58
N ALA A 321 11.94 -2.60 8.40
CA ALA A 321 10.77 -3.44 8.20
C ALA A 321 11.08 -4.95 8.22
N GLY A 322 12.35 -5.36 8.12
CA GLY A 322 12.79 -6.74 8.31
C GLY A 322 13.08 -7.53 7.03
N HIS A 323 13.04 -6.90 5.86
CA HIS A 323 13.38 -7.56 4.59
C HIS A 323 13.80 -6.50 3.56
N MET A 324 14.85 -6.79 2.80
CA MET A 324 15.33 -5.93 1.71
C MET A 324 15.25 -6.70 0.38
N PRO A 325 14.39 -6.27 -0.57
CA PRO A 325 14.24 -6.97 -1.83
C PRO A 325 15.52 -6.86 -2.67
N ALA A 326 15.75 -7.84 -3.55
CA ALA A 326 16.96 -7.92 -4.38
C ALA A 326 17.23 -6.64 -5.19
N GLY A 327 16.19 -6.04 -5.78
CA GLY A 327 16.31 -4.78 -6.52
C GLY A 327 16.79 -3.61 -5.64
N MET A 328 16.35 -3.54 -4.39
CA MET A 328 16.85 -2.54 -3.45
C MET A 328 18.29 -2.84 -3.01
N THR A 329 18.64 -4.11 -2.81
CA THR A 329 20.02 -4.53 -2.51
C THR A 329 20.98 -4.06 -3.60
N ALA A 330 20.61 -4.25 -4.87
CA ALA A 330 21.39 -3.77 -6.02
C ALA A 330 21.51 -2.24 -6.06
N ASN A 331 20.41 -1.52 -5.79
CA ASN A 331 20.43 -0.05 -5.72
C ASN A 331 21.31 0.47 -4.58
N LEU A 332 21.31 -0.18 -3.41
CA LEU A 332 22.17 0.16 -2.28
C LEU A 332 23.64 -0.10 -2.62
N ALA A 333 23.95 -1.23 -3.26
CA ALA A 333 25.31 -1.54 -3.72
C ALA A 333 25.81 -0.48 -4.70
N TRP A 334 24.99 -0.09 -5.69
CA TRP A 334 25.31 1.04 -6.57
C TRP A 334 25.55 2.32 -5.78
N ALA A 335 24.69 2.60 -4.79
CA ALA A 335 24.78 3.82 -3.99
C ALA A 335 26.06 3.90 -3.12
N ASN A 336 26.58 2.75 -2.71
CA ASN A 336 27.80 2.62 -1.91
C ASN A 336 29.08 2.45 -2.76
N GLY A 337 28.95 2.10 -4.05
CA GLY A 337 30.08 2.00 -4.96
C GLY A 337 30.78 3.35 -5.16
N THR A 338 32.11 3.34 -5.10
CA THR A 338 33.01 4.51 -5.10
C THR A 338 33.28 5.13 -6.47
N GLY A 339 32.46 4.83 -7.49
CA GLY A 339 32.74 5.18 -8.89
C GLY A 339 32.68 6.66 -9.28
N HIS A 340 32.25 7.57 -8.39
CA HIS A 340 32.29 9.00 -8.62
C HIS A 340 32.70 9.74 -7.34
N LEU A 341 33.99 9.69 -7.00
CA LEU A 341 34.62 10.82 -6.32
C LEU A 341 34.52 12.01 -7.28
N HIS A 342 33.47 12.80 -7.17
CA HIS A 342 33.51 14.16 -7.70
C HIS A 342 34.53 14.89 -6.84
N LEU A 343 35.76 15.02 -7.34
CA LEU A 343 36.73 15.92 -6.74
C LEU A 343 36.04 17.29 -6.64
N PRO A 344 35.90 17.88 -5.44
CA PRO A 344 35.32 19.21 -5.33
C PRO A 344 36.09 20.15 -6.25
N SER A 345 35.35 20.99 -6.99
CA SER A 345 35.79 21.91 -8.04
C SER A 345 36.81 22.98 -7.60
N VAL A 346 37.41 22.83 -6.41
CA VAL A 346 38.44 23.71 -5.84
C VAL A 346 39.86 23.30 -6.26
N LEU A 347 40.07 22.13 -6.88
CA LEU A 347 41.41 21.67 -7.32
C LEU A 347 41.67 21.75 -8.82
N ALA A 348 40.73 22.23 -9.64
CA ALA A 348 40.93 22.40 -11.08
C ALA A 348 41.77 23.65 -11.46
N THR A 349 42.25 24.43 -10.49
CA THR A 349 42.99 25.68 -10.72
C THR A 349 44.49 25.63 -10.37
N LEU A 350 45.09 24.44 -10.25
CA LEU A 350 46.53 24.32 -9.91
C LEU A 350 47.42 23.63 -10.97
N PHE A 351 46.88 23.24 -12.14
CA PHE A 351 47.67 22.67 -13.24
C PHE A 351 47.46 23.35 -14.60
N ALA A 352 47.24 24.68 -14.60
CA ALA A 352 47.20 25.50 -15.82
C ALA A 352 48.22 26.66 -15.81
N ARG A 353 49.28 26.57 -15.01
CA ARG A 353 50.46 27.43 -15.12
C ARG A 353 51.73 26.66 -14.82
N ARG A 354 52.36 26.12 -15.87
CA ARG A 354 53.79 26.25 -16.16
C ARG A 354 54.07 25.78 -17.57
#